data_AF-A0A7G9W9V2-F1
#
_entry.id   AF-A0A7G9W9V2-F1
#
_cell.length_a   1.000
_cell.length_b   1.000
_cell.length_c   1.000
_cell.angle_alpha   90.00
_cell.angle_beta   90.00
_cell.angle_gamma   90.00
#
_symmetry.space_group_name_H-M   'P 1'
#
loop_
_entity.id
_entity.type
_entity.pdbx_description
1 polymer ?
#
loop_
_entity_poly.entity_id
_entity_poly.type
_entity_poly.pdbx_seq_one_letter_code
_entity_poly.pdbx_strand_id
1 'polypeptide(L)' 'MINFFYENRGIYSLFSFAIYLLHLSLVFWAYKDAISRGKTGWKIAAIVLFGGPIGLVYWLSARPPKL' A
#
# COMPACT_ATOMS: atom_id res chain seq x y z
N MET A 1 33.59 -2.70 -3.79
CA MET A 1 32.31 -2.06 -3.41
C MET A 1 31.43 -1.74 -4.60
N ILE A 2 31.96 -1.14 -5.68
CA ILE A 2 31.18 -0.81 -6.90
C ILE A 2 30.64 -2.06 -7.60
N ASN A 3 31.45 -3.12 -7.78
CA ASN A 3 31.03 -4.35 -8.46
C ASN A 3 29.86 -5.08 -7.75
N PHE A 4 29.83 -5.07 -6.42
CA PHE A 4 28.73 -5.64 -5.61
C PHE A 4 27.38 -4.96 -5.89
N PHE A 5 27.38 -3.65 -6.14
CA PHE A 5 26.16 -2.91 -6.48
C PHE A 5 25.64 -3.24 -7.88
N TYR A 6 26.51 -3.56 -8.83
CA TYR A 6 26.11 -3.92 -10.20
C TYR A 6 25.57 -5.35 -10.28
N GLU A 7 26.20 -6.28 -9.56
CA GLU A 7 25.84 -7.70 -9.54
C GLU A 7 24.46 -7.94 -8.89
N ASN A 8 24.09 -7.11 -7.90
CA ASN A 8 22.81 -7.22 -7.19
C ASN A 8 21.67 -6.36 -7.78
N ARG A 9 21.86 -5.66 -8.90
CA ARG A 9 20.77 -4.81 -9.47
C ARG A 9 19.48 -5.58 -9.74
N GLY A 10 19.61 -6.84 -10.16
CA GLY A 10 18.46 -7.72 -10.43
C GLY A 10 17.66 -8.06 -9.16
N ILE A 11 18.33 -8.26 -8.01
CA ILE A 11 17.61 -8.60 -6.78
C ILE A 11 16.89 -7.38 -6.19
N TYR A 12 17.52 -6.21 -6.25
CA TYR A 12 16.90 -4.97 -5.80
C TYR A 12 15.69 -4.60 -6.64
N SER A 13 15.74 -4.76 -7.97
CA SER A 13 14.60 -4.45 -8.84
C SER A 13 13.41 -5.38 -8.61
N LEU A 14 13.66 -6.69 -8.45
CA LEU A 14 12.62 -7.67 -8.10
C LEU A 14 11.98 -7.35 -6.75
N PHE A 15 12.79 -7.01 -5.75
CA PHE A 15 12.30 -6.67 -4.42
C PHE A 15 11.47 -5.39 -4.44
N SER A 16 11.93 -4.33 -5.12
CA SER A 16 11.16 -3.10 -5.30
C SER A 16 9.83 -3.34 -6.02
N PHE A 17 9.82 -4.19 -7.05
CA PHE A 17 8.60 -4.56 -7.76
C PHE A 17 7.62 -5.32 -6.85
N ALA A 18 8.11 -6.26 -6.06
CA ALA A 18 7.29 -6.99 -5.09
C ALA A 18 6.67 -6.06 -4.04
N ILE A 19 7.44 -5.10 -3.50
CA ILE A 19 6.93 -4.07 -2.58
C ILE A 19 5.84 -3.24 -3.26
N TYR A 20 6.04 -2.84 -4.51
CA TYR A 20 5.07 -2.06 -5.26
C TYR A 20 3.75 -2.82 -5.46
N LEU A 21 3.80 -4.11 -5.80
CA LEU A 21 2.61 -4.96 -5.92
C LEU A 21 1.89 -5.15 -4.59
N LEU A 22 2.65 -5.31 -3.49
CA LEU A 22 2.09 -5.36 -2.15
C LEU A 22 1.37 -4.05 -1.80
N HIS A 23 1.99 -2.91 -2.12
CA HIS A 23 1.38 -1.59 -1.90
C HIS A 23 0.05 -1.44 -2.66
N LEU A 24 0.01 -1.80 -3.94
CA LEU A 24 -1.23 -1.78 -4.73
C LEU A 24 -2.30 -2.72 -4.16
N SER A 25 -1.90 -3.89 -3.68
CA SER A 25 -2.81 -4.85 -3.04
C SER A 25 -3.42 -4.27 -1.76
N LEU A 26 -2.64 -3.54 -0.96
CA LEU A 26 -3.10 -2.85 0.24
C LEU A 26 -4.05 -1.69 -0.08
N VAL A 27 -3.78 -0.93 -1.14
CA VAL A 27 -4.69 0.12 -1.62
C VAL A 27 -6.04 -0.46 -2.02
N PHE A 28 -6.04 -1.56 -2.79
CA PHE A 28 -7.26 -2.23 -3.21
C PHE A 28 -8.03 -2.86 -2.03
N TRP A 29 -7.30 -3.43 -1.07
CA TRP A 29 -7.90 -3.91 0.17
C TRP A 29 -8.55 -2.77 0.95
N ALA A 30 -7.87 -1.64 1.12
CA ALA A 30 -8.39 -0.49 1.85
C ALA A 30 -9.64 0.11 1.17
N TYR A 31 -9.66 0.14 -0.17
CA TYR A 31 -10.84 0.49 -0.96
C TYR A 31 -12.06 -0.38 -0.59
N LYS A 32 -11.89 -1.71 -0.61
CA LYS A 32 -12.98 -2.66 -0.28
C LYS A 32 -13.37 -2.59 1.19
N ASP A 33 -12.40 -2.47 2.09
CA ASP A 33 -12.63 -2.34 3.53
C ASP A 33 -13.45 -1.09 3.84
N ALA A 34 -13.15 0.04 3.18
CA ALA A 34 -13.92 1.28 3.31
C ALA A 34 -15.37 1.13 2.83
N ILE A 35 -15.60 0.48 1.69
CA ILE A 35 -16.96 0.23 1.18
C ILE A 35 -17.75 -0.67 2.15
N SER A 36 -17.12 -1.71 2.69
CA SER A 36 -17.75 -2.61 3.66
C SER A 36 -18.17 -1.93 4.97
N ARG A 37 -17.66 -0.71 5.19
CA ARG A 37 -17.90 0.13 6.37
C ARG A 37 -18.74 1.37 6.06
N GLY A 38 -19.36 1.44 4.88
CA GLY A 38 -20.19 2.58 4.46
C GLY A 38 -19.42 3.87 4.19
N LYS A 39 -18.11 3.79 3.94
CA LYS A 39 -17.27 4.95 3.59
C LYS A 39 -17.01 4.99 2.08
N THR A 40 -16.69 6.17 1.56
CA THR A 40 -16.34 6.36 0.15
C THR A 40 -15.00 5.71 -0.16
N GLY A 41 -15.02 4.51 -0.77
CA GLY A 41 -13.81 3.71 -1.03
C GLY A 41 -12.70 4.46 -1.75
N TRP A 42 -13.02 5.24 -2.79
CA TRP A 42 -12.02 5.97 -3.58
C TRP A 42 -11.20 6.99 -2.77
N LYS A 43 -11.82 7.62 -1.76
CA LYS A 43 -11.11 8.57 -0.89
C LYS A 43 -10.06 7.85 -0.06
N ILE A 44 -10.42 6.71 0.53
CA ILE A 44 -9.50 5.90 1.33
C ILE A 44 -8.40 5.30 0.44
N ALA A 45 -8.75 4.82 -0.74
CA ALA A 45 -7.78 4.32 -1.72
C ALA A 45 -6.72 5.38 -2.05
N ALA A 46 -7.14 6.64 -2.30
CA ALA A 46 -6.21 7.74 -2.57
C ALA A 46 -5.30 8.04 -1.36
N ILE A 47 -5.86 8.07 -0.14
CA ILE A 47 -5.09 8.29 1.08
C ILE A 47 -4.01 7.21 1.26
N VAL A 48 -4.35 5.93 1.04
CA VAL A 48 -3.38 4.83 1.17
C VAL A 48 -2.37 4.84 0.01
N LEU A 49 -2.81 5.14 -1.22
CA LEU A 49 -1.95 5.15 -2.40
C LEU A 49 -0.83 6.19 -2.27
N PHE A 50 -1.19 7.43 -1.94
CA PHE A 50 -0.23 8.55 -1.85
C PHE A 50 0.40 8.68 -0.46
N GLY A 51 -0.32 8.31 0.60
CA GLY A 51 0.18 8.35 1.97
C GLY A 51 1.06 7.15 2.33
N GLY A 52 1.14 6.13 1.47
CA GLY A 52 1.99 4.97 1.71
C GLY A 52 1.59 4.24 3.01
N PRO A 53 2.59 3.77 3.78
CA PRO A 53 2.37 3.18 5.09
C PRO A 53 1.62 4.10 6.06
N ILE A 54 1.87 5.41 6.03
CA ILE A 54 1.23 6.38 6.93
C ILE A 54 -0.27 6.48 6.60
N GLY A 55 -0.62 6.52 5.31
CA GLY A 55 -2.01 6.52 4.85
C GLY A 55 -2.76 5.25 5.29
N LEU A 56 -2.09 4.10 5.25
CA LEU A 56 -2.65 2.84 5.73
C LEU A 56 -2.86 2.86 7.26
N VAL A 57 -1.88 3.29 8.03
CA VAL A 57 -1.98 3.42 9.49
C VAL A 57 -3.13 4.35 9.86
N TYR A 58 -3.23 5.51 9.21
CA TYR A 58 -4.35 6.44 9.39
C TYR A 58 -5.70 5.75 9.17
N TRP A 59 -5.86 5.00 8.08
CA TRP A 59 -7.10 4.28 7.81
C TRP A 59 -7.40 3.24 8.89
N LEU A 60 -6.39 2.45 9.31
CA LEU A 60 -6.56 1.42 10.33
C LEU A 60 -6.98 2.00 11.69
N SER A 61 -6.46 3.18 12.05
CA SER A 61 -6.76 3.85 13.32
C SER A 61 -8.12 4.54 13.32
N ALA A 62 -8.56 5.10 12.18
CA ALA A 62 -9.78 5.90 12.10
C ALA A 62 -11.00 5.16 11.51
N ARG A 63 -10.84 3.92 11.02
CA ARG A 63 -11.94 3.18 10.41
C ARG A 63 -13.04 2.84 11.42
N PRO A 64 -14.32 3.03 11.06
CA PRO A 64 -15.45 2.66 11.93
C PRO A 64 -15.59 1.13 12.00
N PRO A 65 -16.37 0.57 12.94
CA PRO A 65 -16.71 -0.86 12.93
C PRO A 65 -17.40 -1.27 11.61
N LYS A 66 -17.35 -2.57 11.31
CA LYS A 66 -18.06 -3.12 10.14
C LYS A 66 -19.57 -2.96 10.35
N LEU A 67 -20.28 -2.68 9.27
CA LEU A 67 -21.74 -2.66 9.23
C LEU A 67 -22.31 -4.08 9.31
#